data_AF-A0A7S0VYY8-F1
#
_entry.id   AF-A0A7S0VYY8-F1
#
_cell.length_a   1.000
_cell.length_b   1.000
_cell.length_c   1.000
_cell.angle_alpha   90.00
_cell.angle_beta   90.00
_cell.angle_gamma   90.00
#
_symmetry.space_group_name_H-M   'P 1'
#
loop_
_entity.id
_entity.type
_entity.pdbx_description
1 polymer ?
#
loop_
_entity_poly.entity_id
_entity_poly.type
_entity_poly.pdbx_seq_one_letter_code
_entity_poly.pdbx_strand_id
1 'polypeptide(L)'
;GALAHSDAGVRCLAVFAIEEVAPGDEDVALELFDRVGLDPSPDVRCAALHAVSAMSARASPEALACCVDGCQDPSEAVRRAAVEGLTRLSRKGDRGAVAAGVRLLQDPSPSVRLGAMGT
;
A
#
# COMPACT_ATOMS: atom_id res chain seq x y z
N GLY A 1 16.24 15.16 -5.43
CA GLY A 1 15.13 14.88 -6.38
C GLY A 1 13.80 14.91 -5.64
N ALA A 2 12.67 14.98 -6.35
CA ALA A 2 11.35 15.21 -5.73
C ALA A 2 10.97 14.13 -4.68
N LEU A 3 11.31 12.86 -4.91
CA LEU A 3 11.11 11.75 -3.96
C LEU A 3 12.00 11.81 -2.70
N ALA A 4 13.02 12.67 -2.67
CA ALA A 4 13.90 12.88 -1.52
C ALA A 4 13.83 14.32 -1.00
N HIS A 5 12.74 15.03 -1.32
CA HIS A 5 12.54 16.40 -0.90
C HIS A 5 12.26 16.49 0.61
N SER A 6 12.64 17.59 1.26
CA SER A 6 12.44 17.77 2.72
C SER A 6 10.96 17.79 3.10
N ASP A 7 10.14 18.44 2.28
CA ASP A 7 8.68 18.50 2.44
C ASP A 7 8.01 17.18 2.03
N ALA A 8 7.19 16.62 2.92
CA ALA A 8 6.48 15.36 2.69
C ALA A 8 5.38 15.47 1.62
N GLY A 9 4.73 16.62 1.50
CA GLY A 9 3.74 16.88 0.46
C GLY A 9 4.36 16.84 -0.93
N VAL A 10 5.57 17.40 -1.09
CA VAL A 10 6.32 17.29 -2.35
C VAL A 10 6.67 15.84 -2.67
N ARG A 11 7.04 15.03 -1.67
CA ARG A 11 7.30 13.60 -1.86
C ARG A 11 6.02 12.84 -2.26
N CYS A 12 4.90 13.08 -1.60
CA CYS A 12 3.59 12.51 -1.99
C CYS A 12 3.23 12.87 -3.43
N LEU A 13 3.33 14.16 -3.79
CA LEU A 13 3.05 14.62 -5.14
C LEU A 13 3.96 13.96 -6.17
N ALA A 14 5.22 13.71 -5.83
CA ALA A 14 6.13 12.99 -6.72
C ALA A 14 5.66 11.55 -6.97
N VAL A 15 5.16 10.85 -5.94
CA VAL A 15 4.60 9.49 -6.09
C VAL A 15 3.39 9.50 -7.02
N PHE A 16 2.41 10.39 -6.77
CA PHE A 16 1.22 10.48 -7.61
C PHE A 16 1.54 10.91 -9.05
N ALA A 17 2.48 11.84 -9.23
CA ALA A 17 2.91 12.25 -10.57
C ALA A 17 3.54 11.08 -11.34
N ILE A 18 4.25 10.18 -10.66
CA ILE A 18 4.84 8.98 -11.29
C ILE A 18 3.76 7.96 -11.64
N GLU A 19 2.76 7.75 -10.77
CA GLU A 19 1.59 6.92 -11.06
C GLU A 19 0.86 7.37 -12.34
N GLU A 20 0.68 8.68 -12.53
CA GLU A 20 0.00 9.26 -13.69
C GLU A 20 0.78 9.10 -15.02
N VAL A 21 2.12 9.14 -14.98
CA VAL A 21 2.94 9.05 -16.20
C VAL A 21 3.33 7.62 -16.57
N ALA A 22 3.23 6.68 -15.64
CA ALA A 22 3.53 5.26 -15.86
C ALA A 22 2.36 4.35 -15.41
N PRO A 23 1.12 4.59 -15.88
CA PRO A 23 -0.03 3.84 -15.41
C PRO A 23 0.07 2.36 -15.76
N GLY A 24 -0.09 1.49 -14.77
CA GLY A 24 -0.03 0.04 -14.95
C GLY A 24 1.39 -0.55 -15.06
N ASP A 25 2.43 0.26 -14.79
CA ASP A 25 3.81 -0.22 -14.73
C ASP A 25 4.16 -0.68 -13.31
N GLU A 26 4.09 -1.99 -13.09
CA GLU A 26 4.35 -2.61 -11.79
C GLU A 26 5.80 -2.43 -11.33
N ASP A 27 6.78 -2.50 -12.24
CA ASP A 27 8.19 -2.34 -11.90
C ASP A 27 8.46 -0.94 -11.35
N VAL A 28 7.87 0.09 -11.98
CA VAL A 28 7.92 1.47 -11.48
C VAL A 28 7.25 1.60 -10.12
N ALA A 29 6.13 0.92 -9.90
CA ALA A 29 5.41 0.96 -8.63
C ALA A 29 6.20 0.32 -7.48
N LEU A 30 6.88 -0.79 -7.76
CA LEU A 30 7.75 -1.47 -6.79
C LEU A 30 9.01 -0.64 -6.50
N GLU A 31 9.64 -0.05 -7.52
CA GLU A 31 10.78 0.87 -7.32
C GLU A 31 10.39 2.08 -6.46
N LEU A 32 9.20 2.65 -6.70
CA LEU A 32 8.65 3.71 -5.85
C LEU A 32 8.51 3.25 -4.41
N PHE A 33 7.90 2.07 -4.20
CA PHE A 33 7.71 1.51 -2.88
C PHE A 33 9.03 1.26 -2.16
N ASP A 34 10.06 0.72 -2.83
CA ASP A 34 11.38 0.54 -2.24
C ASP A 34 12.01 1.85 -1.77
N ARG A 35 11.74 2.95 -2.50
CA ARG A 35 12.31 4.26 -2.19
C ARG A 35 11.60 4.98 -1.06
N VAL A 36 10.28 4.83 -0.94
CA VAL A 36 9.45 5.65 -0.02
C VAL A 36 8.52 4.84 0.90
N GLY A 37 8.54 3.51 0.83
CA GLY A 37 7.73 2.62 1.66
C GLY A 37 8.09 2.66 3.14
N LEU A 38 9.28 3.17 3.48
CA LEU A 38 9.74 3.42 4.85
C LEU A 38 9.87 4.91 5.18
N ASP A 39 9.22 5.78 4.39
CA ASP A 39 9.27 7.23 4.61
C ASP A 39 8.78 7.61 6.02
N PRO A 40 9.40 8.58 6.71
CA PRO A 40 8.94 9.01 8.04
C PRO A 40 7.49 9.52 8.05
N SER A 41 7.02 10.08 6.92
CA SER A 41 5.64 10.54 6.78
C SER A 41 4.69 9.38 6.48
N PRO A 42 3.64 9.16 7.29
CA PRO A 42 2.63 8.16 6.98
C PRO A 42 1.89 8.45 5.67
N ASP A 43 1.73 9.72 5.28
CA ASP A 43 1.07 10.09 4.04
C ASP A 43 1.86 9.63 2.81
N VAL A 44 3.19 9.69 2.88
CA VAL A 44 4.07 9.22 1.81
C VAL A 44 4.02 7.69 1.71
N ARG A 45 4.02 6.99 2.86
CA ARG A 45 3.86 5.52 2.88
C ARG A 45 2.49 5.07 2.34
N CYS A 46 1.42 5.81 2.66
CA CYS A 46 0.10 5.61 2.06
C CYS A 46 0.13 5.80 0.54
N ALA A 47 0.78 6.86 0.05
CA ALA A 47 0.92 7.09 -1.39
C ALA A 47 1.70 5.95 -2.08
N ALA A 48 2.74 5.41 -1.44
CA ALA A 48 3.49 4.27 -1.94
C ALA A 48 2.61 3.01 -2.09
N LEU A 49 1.83 2.67 -1.05
CA LEU A 49 0.89 1.54 -1.10
C LEU A 49 -0.21 1.76 -2.14
N HIS A 50 -0.68 3.01 -2.29
CA HIS A 50 -1.64 3.36 -3.34
C HIS A 50 -1.05 3.06 -4.72
N ALA A 51 0.13 3.59 -5.03
CA ALA A 51 0.80 3.37 -6.31
C ALA A 51 1.00 1.87 -6.60
N VAL A 52 1.49 1.10 -5.63
CA VAL A 52 1.61 -0.37 -5.74
C VAL A 52 0.27 -1.00 -6.09
N SER A 53 -0.78 -0.71 -5.34
CA SER A 53 -2.11 -1.29 -5.60
C SER A 53 -2.74 -0.80 -6.91
N ALA A 54 -2.37 0.38 -7.36
CA ALA A 54 -2.95 1.04 -8.52
C ALA A 54 -2.36 0.55 -9.83
N MET A 55 -1.05 0.35 -9.84
CA MET A 55 -0.26 0.04 -11.02
C MET A 55 0.00 -1.45 -11.19
N SER A 56 -0.10 -2.25 -10.11
CA SER A 56 0.19 -3.69 -10.18
C SER A 56 -1.00 -4.52 -10.67
N ALA A 57 -0.69 -5.67 -11.27
CA ALA A 57 -1.72 -6.60 -11.68
C ALA A 57 -2.37 -7.32 -10.49
N ARG A 58 -3.63 -7.74 -10.65
CA ARG A 58 -4.30 -8.58 -9.64
C ARG A 58 -3.55 -9.90 -9.42
N ALA A 59 -3.38 -10.25 -8.15
CA ALA A 59 -2.60 -11.37 -7.64
C ALA A 59 -1.10 -11.30 -7.98
N SER A 60 -0.56 -10.09 -8.16
CA SER A 60 0.89 -9.88 -8.10
C SER A 60 1.40 -10.27 -6.70
N PRO A 61 2.28 -11.29 -6.59
CA PRO A 61 2.85 -11.70 -5.31
C PRO A 61 3.62 -10.58 -4.61
N GLU A 62 4.40 -9.81 -5.36
CA GLU A 62 5.23 -8.71 -4.89
C GLU A 62 4.37 -7.56 -4.34
N ALA A 63 3.36 -7.13 -5.10
CA ALA A 63 2.45 -6.08 -4.67
C ALA A 63 1.61 -6.48 -3.44
N LEU A 64 1.19 -7.75 -3.40
CA LEU A 64 0.53 -8.30 -2.22
C LEU A 64 1.45 -8.31 -1.01
N ALA A 65 2.74 -8.67 -1.17
CA ALA A 65 3.72 -8.65 -0.08
C ALA A 65 3.90 -7.24 0.49
N CYS A 66 4.06 -6.22 -0.36
CA CYS A 66 4.13 -4.82 0.07
C CYS A 66 2.91 -4.41 0.92
N CYS A 67 1.70 -4.84 0.52
CA CYS A 67 0.49 -4.56 1.28
C CYS A 67 0.41 -5.39 2.58
N VAL A 68 0.83 -6.66 2.60
CA VAL A 68 0.90 -7.44 3.84
C VAL A 68 1.85 -6.79 4.85
N ASP A 69 2.98 -6.26 4.40
CA ASP A 69 3.93 -5.54 5.25
C ASP A 69 3.33 -4.22 5.77
N GLY A 70 2.63 -3.47 4.91
CA GLY A 70 1.91 -2.25 5.29
C GLY A 70 0.83 -2.47 6.36
N CYS A 71 0.26 -3.67 6.45
CA CYS A 71 -0.69 -4.04 7.51
C CYS A 71 -0.04 -4.10 8.92
N GLN A 72 1.28 -4.07 9.03
CA GLN A 72 2.00 -4.02 10.31
C GLN A 72 2.47 -2.60 10.68
N ASP A 73 2.14 -1.58 9.87
CA ASP A 73 2.61 -0.22 10.08
C ASP A 73 2.06 0.39 11.38
N PRO A 74 2.86 1.18 12.13
CA PRO A 74 2.39 1.85 13.34
C PRO A 74 1.23 2.83 13.09
N SER A 75 1.15 3.42 11.90
CA SER A 75 0.09 4.34 11.51
C SER A 75 -1.16 3.60 11.07
N GLU A 76 -2.30 3.93 11.69
CA GLU A 76 -3.61 3.43 11.27
C GLU A 76 -3.92 3.75 9.81
N ALA A 77 -3.53 4.93 9.32
CA ALA A 77 -3.79 5.35 7.94
C ALA A 77 -3.07 4.44 6.94
N VAL A 78 -1.83 4.05 7.25
CA VAL A 78 -1.02 3.16 6.41
C VAL A 78 -1.59 1.73 6.45
N ARG A 79 -1.96 1.24 7.64
CA ARG A 79 -2.63 -0.07 7.75
C ARG A 79 -3.91 -0.12 6.93
N ARG A 80 -4.74 0.93 6.97
CA ARG A 80 -5.96 1.02 6.15
C ARG A 80 -5.64 1.00 4.65
N ALA A 81 -4.69 1.81 4.19
CA ALA A 81 -4.26 1.83 2.78
C ALA A 81 -3.77 0.44 2.32
N ALA A 82 -3.07 -0.27 3.21
CA ALA A 82 -2.60 -1.62 2.96
C ALA A 82 -3.76 -2.63 2.80
N VAL A 83 -4.78 -2.56 3.66
CA VAL A 83 -6.00 -3.39 3.52
C VAL A 83 -6.75 -3.11 2.22
N GLU A 84 -6.85 -1.85 1.84
CA GLU A 84 -7.47 -1.43 0.57
C GLU A 84 -6.68 -1.98 -0.63
N GLY A 85 -5.35 -1.90 -0.58
CA GLY A 85 -4.46 -2.50 -1.55
C GLY A 85 -4.63 -4.01 -1.66
N LEU A 86 -4.68 -4.73 -0.53
CA LEU A 86 -4.98 -6.16 -0.49
C LEU A 86 -6.33 -6.47 -1.14
N THR A 87 -7.38 -5.72 -0.81
CA THR A 87 -8.72 -5.93 -1.38
C THR A 87 -8.71 -5.77 -2.90
N ARG A 88 -7.98 -4.77 -3.40
CA ARG A 88 -7.87 -4.48 -4.83
C ARG A 88 -7.10 -5.58 -5.58
N LEU A 89 -5.97 -6.00 -5.03
CA LEU A 89 -5.02 -6.92 -5.66
C LEU A 89 -5.43 -8.39 -5.50
N SER A 90 -6.08 -8.77 -4.41
CA SER A 90 -6.37 -10.16 -4.11
C SER A 90 -7.37 -10.78 -5.09
N ARG A 91 -7.21 -12.09 -5.32
CA ARG A 91 -8.25 -12.92 -5.94
C ARG A 91 -8.97 -13.71 -4.85
N LYS A 92 -10.22 -14.09 -5.14
CA LYS A 92 -11.00 -14.95 -4.25
C LYS A 92 -10.20 -16.22 -3.92
N GLY A 93 -9.97 -16.45 -2.63
CA GLY A 93 -9.21 -17.61 -2.14
C GLY A 93 -7.69 -17.40 -2.03
N ASP A 94 -7.20 -16.17 -2.17
CA ASP A 94 -5.80 -15.84 -1.88
C ASP A 94 -5.49 -16.08 -0.40
N ARG A 95 -4.64 -17.06 -0.13
CA ARG A 95 -4.31 -17.47 1.25
C ARG A 95 -3.54 -16.40 2.01
N GLY A 96 -2.71 -15.60 1.33
CA GLY A 96 -1.95 -14.53 1.93
C GLY A 96 -2.87 -13.40 2.39
N ALA A 97 -3.80 -13.00 1.51
CA ALA A 97 -4.82 -12.01 1.82
C ALA A 97 -5.74 -12.46 2.97
N VAL A 98 -6.19 -13.72 2.95
CA VAL A 98 -7.00 -14.30 4.04
C VAL A 98 -6.24 -14.29 5.36
N ALA A 99 -4.97 -14.68 5.37
CA ALA A 99 -4.15 -14.68 6.59
C ALA A 99 -3.92 -13.27 7.14
N ALA A 100 -3.70 -12.28 6.27
CA ALA A 100 -3.62 -10.87 6.64
C ALA A 100 -4.95 -10.36 7.20
N GLY A 101 -6.07 -10.65 6.53
CA GLY A 101 -7.42 -10.30 6.98
C GLY A 101 -7.73 -10.84 8.37
N VAL A 102 -7.43 -12.12 8.64
CA VAL A 102 -7.62 -12.73 9.97
C VAL A 102 -6.86 -11.99 11.08
N ARG A 103 -5.63 -11.52 10.80
CA ARG A 103 -4.86 -10.72 11.76
C ARG A 103 -5.46 -9.35 11.97
N LEU A 104 -5.88 -8.69 10.89
CA LEU A 104 -6.47 -7.35 10.92
C LEU A 104 -7.84 -7.30 11.60
N LEU A 105 -8.58 -8.43 11.68
CA LEU A 105 -9.78 -8.53 12.51
C LEU A 105 -9.50 -8.33 14.01
N GLN A 106 -8.25 -8.45 14.44
CA GLN A 106 -7.79 -8.15 15.80
C GLN A 106 -7.10 -6.78 15.91
N ASP A 107 -7.12 -5.96 14.85
CA ASP A 107 -6.49 -4.63 14.88
C ASP A 107 -7.15 -3.73 15.94
N PRO A 108 -6.39 -2.91 16.68
CA PRO A 108 -6.96 -1.97 17.65
C PRO A 108 -7.92 -0.97 16.98
N SER A 109 -7.69 -0.58 15.73
CA SER A 109 -8.57 0.34 15.00
C SER A 109 -9.84 -0.35 14.49
N PRO A 110 -11.04 0.15 14.84
CA PRO A 110 -12.30 -0.32 14.25
C PRO A 110 -12.34 -0.17 12.72
N SER A 111 -11.75 0.91 12.19
CA SER A 111 -11.71 1.19 10.76
C SER A 111 -10.95 0.12 9.99
N VAL A 112 -9.81 -0.32 10.55
CA VAL A 112 -8.97 -1.38 9.97
C VAL A 112 -9.67 -2.74 10.05
N ARG A 113 -10.33 -3.05 11.17
CA ARG A 113 -11.12 -4.28 11.31
C ARG A 113 -12.24 -4.37 10.26
N LEU A 114 -12.94 -3.27 10.01
CA LEU A 114 -14.01 -3.22 9.00
C LEU A 114 -13.47 -3.45 7.59
N GLY A 115 -12.33 -2.84 7.25
CA GLY A 115 -11.68 -3.07 5.95
C GLY A 115 -11.32 -4.55 5.74
N ALA A 116 -10.84 -5.22 6.79
CA ALA A 116 -10.44 -6.63 6.73
C ALA A 116 -11.62 -7.61 6.56
N MET A 117 -12.86 -7.19 6.79
CA MET A 117 -14.04 -8.02 6.50
C MET A 117 -14.36 -8.08 5.00
N GLY A 118 -13.81 -7.16 4.20
CA GLY A 118 -14.03 -7.07 2.76
C GLY A 118 -12.96 -7.75 1.89
N THR A 119 -11.81 -8.10 2.49
CA THR A 119 -10.71 -8.87 1.85
C THR A 119 -11.01 -10.37 1.82
#